data_AF-A0A9D5AT93-F1
#
_entry.id   AF-A0A9D5AT93-F1
#
_cell.length_a   1.000
_cell.length_b   1.000
_cell.length_c   1.000
_cell.angle_alpha   90.00
_cell.angle_beta   90.00
_cell.angle_gamma   90.00
#
_symmetry.space_group_name_H-M   'P 1'
#
loop_
_entity.id
_entity.type
_entity.pdbx_description
1 polymer ?
#
loop_
_entity_poly.entity_id
_entity_poly.type
_entity_poly.pdbx_seq_one_letter_code
_entity_poly.pdbx_strand_id
1 'polypeptide(L)'
;MGEDKHCVSSLESMMDFAISKLGKNIKVMSSSFAQNQDKYVVEEVKKIGDKTVMCHKLNFKNDVFYCHVINATTTYMVPLVASDGTKAKALTICHRDMRGMNSDVLYDILNVNPGTVSACHFIGNKVIAWVPDVSETDDHPCVI
;
A
#
# COMPACT_ATOMS: atom_id res chain seq x y z
N MET A 1 -17.70 5.45 6.97
CA MET A 1 -16.80 5.88 5.89
C MET A 1 -15.71 4.83 5.75
N GLY A 2 -15.57 4.18 4.59
CA GLY A 2 -14.56 3.12 4.40
C GLY A 2 -13.36 3.50 3.55
N GLU A 3 -13.45 4.60 2.81
CA GLU A 3 -12.36 5.18 2.04
C GLU A 3 -12.35 6.70 2.24
N ASP A 4 -11.18 7.27 2.51
CA ASP A 4 -10.92 8.71 2.47
C ASP A 4 -9.88 8.98 1.38
N LYS A 5 -10.16 9.94 0.50
CA LYS A 5 -9.45 10.11 -0.78
C LYS A 5 -9.29 11.57 -1.17
N HIS A 6 -8.18 11.85 -1.83
CA HIS A 6 -7.82 13.18 -2.29
C HIS A 6 -6.94 13.12 -3.54
N CYS A 7 -7.23 13.94 -4.55
CA CYS A 7 -6.36 14.12 -5.70
C CYS A 7 -5.37 15.25 -5.42
N VAL A 8 -4.08 15.02 -5.65
CA VAL A 8 -3.01 15.98 -5.41
C VAL A 8 -2.13 16.13 -6.66
N SER A 9 -1.53 17.30 -6.84
CA SER A 9 -0.66 17.59 -8.00
C SER A 9 0.76 18.02 -7.61
N SER A 10 1.14 17.85 -6.34
CA SER A 10 2.48 18.15 -5.83
C SER A 10 2.89 17.12 -4.78
N LEU A 11 4.20 16.97 -4.59
CA LEU A 11 4.76 16.12 -3.53
C LEU A 11 4.40 16.64 -2.13
N GLU A 12 4.38 17.97 -1.96
CA GLU A 12 4.02 18.60 -0.69
C GLU A 12 2.58 18.25 -0.28
N SER A 13 1.60 18.45 -1.16
CA SER A 13 0.20 18.12 -0.86
C SER A 13 0.00 16.62 -0.67
N MET A 14 0.78 15.77 -1.34
CA MET A 14 0.79 14.33 -1.10
C MET A 14 1.27 13.99 0.31
N MET A 15 2.36 14.61 0.73
CA MET A 15 2.94 14.42 2.06
C MET A 15 2.01 14.96 3.16
N ASP A 16 1.40 16.13 2.95
CA ASP A 16 0.41 16.70 3.88
C ASP A 16 -0.79 15.77 4.07
N PHE A 17 -1.30 15.19 2.97
CA PHE A 17 -2.37 14.20 3.06
C PHE A 17 -1.91 12.97 3.85
N ALA A 18 -0.72 12.43 3.57
CA ALA A 18 -0.17 11.29 4.31
C ALA A 18 -0.03 11.58 5.81
N ILE A 19 0.53 12.74 6.18
CA ILE A 19 0.70 13.19 7.57
C ILE A 19 -0.66 13.35 8.25
N SER A 20 -1.65 13.91 7.55
CA SER A 20 -3.01 14.09 8.10
C SER A 20 -3.67 12.76 8.49
N LYS A 21 -3.31 11.65 7.81
CA LYS A 21 -3.87 10.32 8.10
C LYS A 21 -3.01 9.47 9.01
N LEU A 22 -1.68 9.61 8.95
CA LEU A 22 -0.74 8.69 9.59
C LEU A 22 0.05 9.30 10.76
N GLY A 23 0.04 10.63 10.89
CA GLY A 23 0.93 11.36 11.80
C GLY A 23 2.24 11.76 11.13
N LYS A 24 3.16 12.36 11.91
CA LYS A 24 4.41 12.94 11.37
C LYS A 24 5.52 11.93 11.13
N ASN A 25 5.54 10.82 11.88
CA ASN A 25 6.58 9.80 11.76
C ASN A 25 6.19 8.75 10.72
N ILE A 26 6.51 9.03 9.45
CA ILE A 26 6.12 8.22 8.30
C ILE A 26 7.29 7.99 7.35
N LYS A 27 7.24 6.89 6.61
CA LYS A 27 8.19 6.56 5.57
C LYS A 27 7.50 6.13 4.27
N VAL A 28 8.19 6.31 3.17
CA VAL A 28 7.72 5.95 1.83
C VAL A 28 8.20 4.55 1.46
N MET A 29 7.30 3.78 0.87
CA MET A 29 7.52 2.44 0.35
C MET A 29 7.03 2.35 -1.10
N SER A 30 7.72 1.58 -1.92
CA SER A 30 7.31 1.27 -3.29
C SER A 30 7.78 -0.13 -3.66
N SER A 31 7.15 -0.72 -4.67
CA SER A 31 7.62 -1.98 -5.26
C SER A 31 8.81 -1.72 -6.20
N SER A 32 9.75 -2.65 -6.25
CA SER A 32 10.84 -2.68 -7.22
C SER A 32 10.88 -4.04 -7.90
N PHE A 33 10.66 -4.07 -9.21
CA PHE A 33 10.64 -5.28 -10.01
C PHE A 33 11.83 -5.32 -10.97
N ALA A 34 12.35 -6.51 -11.24
CA ALA A 34 13.40 -6.72 -12.23
C ALA A 34 12.88 -6.49 -13.66
N GLN A 35 13.66 -5.85 -14.51
CA GLN A 35 13.29 -5.63 -15.92
C GLN A 35 13.25 -6.96 -16.67
N ASN A 36 12.29 -7.12 -17.58
CA ASN A 36 12.13 -8.30 -18.43
C ASN A 36 11.98 -9.63 -17.67
N GLN A 37 11.46 -9.59 -16.44
CA GLN A 37 11.16 -10.76 -15.62
C GLN A 37 9.65 -10.83 -15.36
N ASP A 38 9.06 -12.02 -15.55
CA ASP A 38 7.64 -12.30 -15.34
C ASP A 38 7.39 -13.35 -14.24
N LYS A 39 8.47 -13.95 -13.72
CA LYS A 39 8.43 -15.02 -12.69
C LYS A 39 9.34 -14.68 -11.54
N TYR A 40 8.79 -14.84 -10.33
CA TYR A 40 9.49 -14.60 -9.08
C TYR A 40 9.20 -15.71 -8.07
N VAL A 41 10.19 -16.02 -7.25
CA VAL A 41 10.03 -16.79 -6.02
C VAL A 41 9.83 -15.81 -4.87
N VAL A 42 8.84 -16.09 -4.02
CA VAL A 42 8.61 -15.34 -2.77
C VAL A 42 9.56 -15.88 -1.71
N GLU A 43 10.39 -15.03 -1.13
CA GLU A 43 11.27 -15.43 -0.02
C GLU A 43 10.55 -15.35 1.31
N GLU A 44 9.86 -14.24 1.58
CA GLU A 44 9.21 -13.96 2.86
C GLU A 44 8.06 -12.95 2.67
N VAL A 45 7.15 -12.87 3.65
CA VAL A 45 6.10 -11.85 3.71
C VAL A 45 6.24 -11.07 5.00
N LYS A 46 6.77 -9.85 4.92
CA LYS A 46 7.03 -9.00 6.10
C LYS A 46 5.94 -7.97 6.26
N LYS A 47 5.23 -8.00 7.39
CA LYS A 47 4.29 -6.92 7.73
C LYS A 47 5.08 -5.64 8.01
N ILE A 48 4.66 -4.53 7.42
CA ILE A 48 5.30 -3.21 7.60
C ILE A 48 4.38 -2.14 8.18
N GLY A 49 3.07 -2.41 8.30
CA GLY A 49 2.14 -1.52 9.00
C GLY A 49 0.67 -1.96 8.90
N ASP A 50 -0.17 -1.47 9.81
CA ASP A 50 -1.64 -1.66 9.81
C ASP A 50 -2.42 -0.41 9.37
N LYS A 51 -1.70 0.57 8.84
CA LYS A 51 -2.29 1.79 8.27
C LYS A 51 -1.40 2.26 7.14
N THR A 52 -2.00 2.70 6.04
CA THR A 52 -1.26 3.11 4.85
C THR A 52 -2.05 4.11 4.06
N VAL A 53 -1.35 5.13 3.56
CA VAL A 53 -1.86 6.03 2.53
C VAL A 53 -1.20 5.65 1.23
N MET A 54 -2.01 5.25 0.23
CA MET A 54 -1.52 4.95 -1.10
C MET A 54 -1.77 6.13 -2.01
N CYS A 55 -0.82 6.44 -2.89
CA CYS A 55 -0.97 7.48 -3.91
C CYS A 55 -0.63 6.90 -5.28
N HIS A 56 -1.62 6.89 -6.17
CA HIS A 56 -1.54 6.33 -7.52
C HIS A 56 -1.33 7.45 -8.52
N LYS A 57 -0.25 7.39 -9.30
CA LYS A 57 -0.06 8.32 -10.42
C LYS A 57 -1.11 8.04 -11.50
N LEU A 58 -1.92 9.04 -11.79
CA LEU A 58 -2.92 9.00 -12.85
C LEU A 58 -2.27 9.28 -14.21
N ASN A 59 -2.86 8.72 -15.28
CA ASN A 59 -2.34 8.86 -16.65
C ASN A 59 -2.79 10.18 -17.30
N PHE A 60 -2.57 11.31 -16.62
CA PHE A 60 -2.76 12.64 -17.19
C PHE A 60 -1.45 13.21 -17.76
N LYS A 61 -1.54 14.27 -18.57
CA LYS A 61 -0.37 15.00 -19.08
C LYS A 61 0.43 15.66 -17.95
N ASN A 62 -0.27 16.13 -16.92
CA ASN A 62 0.32 16.70 -15.71
C ASN A 62 0.42 15.63 -14.63
N ASP A 63 1.39 15.77 -13.71
CA ASP A 63 1.53 14.88 -12.57
C ASP A 63 0.37 15.09 -11.59
N VAL A 64 -0.56 14.14 -11.60
CA VAL A 64 -1.70 14.07 -10.67
C VAL A 64 -1.70 12.71 -10.02
N PHE A 65 -1.88 12.70 -8.70
CA PHE A 65 -1.91 11.49 -7.90
C PHE A 65 -3.25 11.35 -7.19
N TYR A 66 -3.86 10.18 -7.30
CA TYR A 66 -5.01 9.78 -6.50
C TYR A 66 -4.51 9.17 -5.20
N CYS A 67 -4.63 9.91 -4.10
CA CYS A 67 -4.26 9.44 -2.78
C CYS A 67 -5.49 8.96 -2.01
N HIS A 68 -5.35 7.86 -1.27
CA HIS A 68 -6.43 7.34 -0.45
C HIS A 68 -5.94 6.50 0.74
N VAL A 69 -6.81 6.35 1.74
CA VAL A 69 -6.70 5.40 2.84
C VAL A 69 -7.99 4.62 2.95
N ILE A 70 -7.87 3.29 3.08
CA ILE A 70 -8.97 2.37 3.30
C ILE A 70 -8.84 1.80 4.71
N ASN A 71 -9.95 1.70 5.44
CA ASN A 71 -9.95 1.15 6.80
C ASN A 71 -9.52 -0.32 6.82
N ALA A 72 -8.99 -0.78 7.96
CA ALA A 72 -8.57 -2.16 8.19
C ALA A 72 -7.58 -2.70 7.13
N THR A 73 -6.68 -1.83 6.67
CA THR A 73 -5.66 -2.16 5.65
C THR A 73 -4.34 -2.53 6.32
N THR A 74 -3.79 -3.70 5.98
CA THR A 74 -2.44 -4.11 6.39
C THR A 74 -1.52 -4.15 5.18
N THR A 75 -0.31 -3.65 5.38
CA THR A 75 0.70 -3.52 4.33
C THR A 75 1.86 -4.45 4.62
N TYR A 76 2.32 -5.11 3.58
CA TYR A 76 3.43 -6.04 3.60
C TYR A 76 4.47 -5.66 2.56
N MET A 77 5.73 -5.90 2.88
CA MET A 77 6.82 -5.92 1.92
C MET A 77 7.20 -7.38 1.68
N VAL A 78 7.21 -7.79 0.42
CA VAL A 78 7.48 -9.17 0.00
C VAL A 78 8.79 -9.18 -0.79
N PRO A 79 9.92 -9.61 -0.19
CA PRO A 79 11.14 -9.87 -0.94
C PRO A 79 10.92 -10.98 -1.96
N LEU A 80 11.39 -10.73 -3.18
CA LEU A 80 11.22 -11.59 -4.35
C LEU A 80 12.58 -11.87 -4.99
N VAL A 81 12.71 -13.03 -5.63
CA VAL A 81 13.89 -13.39 -6.44
C VAL A 81 13.42 -13.82 -7.83
N ALA A 82 13.93 -13.15 -8.87
CA ALA A 82 13.66 -13.49 -10.26
C ALA A 82 14.41 -14.77 -10.68
N SER A 83 14.07 -15.31 -11.85
CA SER A 83 14.68 -16.55 -12.35
C SER A 83 16.20 -16.43 -12.60
N ASP A 84 16.70 -15.22 -12.84
CA ASP A 84 18.13 -14.91 -13.00
C ASP A 84 18.85 -14.60 -11.67
N GLY A 85 18.16 -14.73 -10.54
CA GLY A 85 18.68 -14.40 -9.21
C GLY A 85 18.54 -12.93 -8.82
N THR A 86 18.01 -12.06 -9.69
CA THR A 86 17.81 -10.64 -9.37
C THR A 86 16.81 -10.48 -8.23
N LYS A 87 17.21 -9.73 -7.19
CA LYS A 87 16.32 -9.41 -6.07
C LYS A 87 15.33 -8.31 -6.44
N ALA A 88 14.10 -8.49 -6.01
CA ALA A 88 12.98 -7.57 -6.17
C ALA A 88 12.21 -7.44 -4.85
N LYS A 89 11.31 -6.48 -4.78
CA LYS A 89 10.44 -6.25 -3.63
C LYS A 89 9.05 -5.90 -4.13
N ALA A 90 8.03 -6.63 -3.71
CA ALA A 90 6.66 -6.29 -3.99
C ALA A 90 5.98 -5.76 -2.73
N LEU A 91 5.50 -4.53 -2.81
CA LEU A 91 4.58 -4.00 -1.83
C LEU A 91 3.23 -4.71 -2.04
N THR A 92 2.63 -5.19 -0.96
CA THR A 92 1.35 -5.90 -0.95
C THR A 92 0.43 -5.27 0.07
N ILE A 93 -0.83 -5.09 -0.32
CA ILE A 93 -1.87 -4.49 0.52
C ILE A 93 -2.96 -5.51 0.72
N CYS A 94 -3.44 -5.64 1.96
CA CYS A 94 -4.58 -6.48 2.33
C CYS A 94 -5.63 -5.62 3.02
N HIS A 95 -6.83 -5.55 2.44
CA HIS A 95 -8.01 -4.92 3.03
C HIS A 95 -8.84 -5.99 3.75
N ARG A 96 -8.90 -5.90 5.07
CA ARG A 96 -9.66 -6.84 5.91
C ARG A 96 -11.14 -6.47 6.07
N ASP A 97 -11.47 -5.19 5.85
CA ASP A 97 -12.84 -4.70 5.88
C ASP A 97 -13.08 -3.75 4.71
N MET A 98 -13.84 -4.22 3.72
CA MET A 98 -14.18 -3.43 2.53
C MET A 98 -15.62 -2.88 2.56
N ARG A 99 -16.34 -2.95 3.70
CA ARG A 99 -17.76 -2.55 3.81
C ARG A 99 -18.04 -1.12 3.38
N GLY A 100 -17.09 -0.21 3.57
CA GLY A 100 -17.27 1.20 3.22
C GLY A 100 -16.61 1.62 1.91
N MET A 101 -16.17 0.67 1.06
CA MET A 101 -15.76 0.94 -0.31
C MET A 101 -16.99 1.00 -1.24
N ASN A 102 -16.80 1.58 -2.43
CA ASN A 102 -17.87 1.65 -3.42
C ASN A 102 -18.24 0.23 -3.92
N SER A 103 -19.54 -0.09 -3.86
CA SER A 103 -20.10 -1.40 -4.25
C SER A 103 -19.83 -1.75 -5.71
N ASP A 104 -20.09 -0.82 -6.62
CA ASP A 104 -19.96 -1.05 -8.07
C ASP A 104 -18.49 -1.35 -8.42
N VAL A 105 -17.55 -0.57 -7.85
CA VAL A 105 -16.11 -0.77 -8.05
C VAL A 105 -15.65 -2.13 -7.51
N LEU A 106 -16.11 -2.55 -6.33
CA LEU A 106 -15.76 -3.86 -5.78
C LEU A 106 -16.32 -5.00 -6.61
N TYR A 107 -17.56 -4.86 -7.09
CA TYR A 107 -18.19 -5.86 -7.93
C TYR A 107 -17.53 -5.97 -9.31
N ASP A 108 -17.20 -4.84 -9.93
CA ASP A 108 -16.54 -4.81 -11.24
C ASP A 108 -15.12 -5.42 -11.20
N ILE A 109 -14.37 -5.18 -10.11
CA ILE A 109 -12.98 -5.64 -10.00
C ILE A 109 -12.88 -7.07 -9.45
N LEU A 110 -13.70 -7.42 -8.46
CA LEU A 110 -13.55 -8.66 -7.68
C LEU A 110 -14.81 -9.56 -7.71
N ASN A 111 -15.94 -9.10 -8.26
CA ASN A 111 -17.23 -9.80 -8.26
C ASN A 111 -17.70 -10.19 -6.85
N VAL A 112 -17.52 -9.28 -5.88
CA VAL A 112 -17.92 -9.47 -4.48
C VAL A 112 -18.67 -8.26 -3.94
N ASN A 113 -19.56 -8.52 -2.98
CA ASN A 113 -20.26 -7.46 -2.26
C ASN A 113 -19.38 -6.90 -1.12
N PRO A 114 -19.51 -5.61 -0.77
CA PRO A 114 -18.80 -5.01 0.35
C PRO A 114 -18.97 -5.81 1.65
N GLY A 115 -17.86 -6.11 2.33
CA GLY A 115 -17.86 -6.78 3.64
C GLY A 115 -18.02 -8.29 3.63
N THR A 116 -18.06 -8.94 2.46
CA THR A 116 -18.20 -10.40 2.37
C THR A 116 -16.87 -11.13 2.41
N VAL A 117 -15.79 -10.48 1.97
CA VAL A 117 -14.44 -11.05 1.89
C VAL A 117 -13.39 -10.00 2.25
N SER A 118 -12.19 -10.47 2.59
CA SER A 118 -10.97 -9.66 2.56
C SER A 118 -10.29 -9.78 1.19
N ALA A 119 -9.67 -8.71 0.70
CA ALA A 119 -8.91 -8.74 -0.55
C ALA A 119 -7.46 -8.32 -0.33
N CYS A 120 -6.52 -9.05 -0.94
CA CYS A 120 -5.11 -8.67 -0.98
C CYS A 120 -4.66 -8.51 -2.43
N HIS A 121 -3.77 -7.56 -2.69
CA HIS A 121 -3.19 -7.37 -4.01
C HIS A 121 -1.77 -6.80 -3.96
N PHE A 122 -0.97 -7.16 -4.96
CA PHE A 122 0.34 -6.57 -5.19
C PHE A 122 0.19 -5.16 -5.78
N ILE A 123 1.16 -4.30 -5.47
CA ILE A 123 1.19 -2.91 -5.90
C ILE A 123 2.21 -2.72 -7.02
N GLY A 124 1.79 -2.09 -8.11
CA GLY A 124 2.63 -1.80 -9.28
C GLY A 124 3.55 -0.60 -9.11
N ASN A 125 4.31 -0.29 -10.16
CA ASN A 125 5.36 0.75 -10.19
C ASN A 125 4.85 2.21 -10.25
N LYS A 126 3.55 2.45 -10.42
CA LYS A 126 2.95 3.80 -10.46
C LYS A 126 2.33 4.23 -9.13
N VAL A 127 2.66 3.52 -8.04
CA VAL A 127 2.07 3.73 -6.73
C VAL A 127 3.16 3.85 -5.70
N ILE A 128 2.99 4.81 -4.79
CA ILE A 128 3.77 4.87 -3.57
C ILE A 128 2.85 4.68 -2.37
N ALA A 129 3.40 4.12 -1.30
CA ALA A 129 2.70 3.95 -0.05
C ALA A 129 3.46 4.64 1.08
N TRP A 130 2.73 5.44 1.84
CA TRP A 130 3.20 5.99 3.10
C TRP A 130 2.75 5.08 4.23
N VAL A 131 3.68 4.71 5.10
CA VAL A 131 3.42 3.87 6.28
C VAL A 131 3.97 4.55 7.52
N PRO A 132 3.37 4.36 8.71
CA PRO A 132 3.99 4.77 9.97
C PRO A 132 5.40 4.18 10.11
N ASP A 133 6.36 4.98 10.56
CA ASP A 133 7.69 4.47 10.85
C ASP A 133 7.78 4.01 12.32
N VAL A 134 7.64 2.71 12.53
CA VAL A 134 7.71 2.10 13.87
C VAL A 134 9.14 1.71 14.27
N SER A 135 10.16 2.23 13.59
CA SER A 135 11.57 1.98 13.96
C SER A 135 12.00 2.64 15.27
N GLU A 136 11.12 3.39 15.96
CA GLU A 136 11.42 4.08 17.22
C GLU A 136 10.56 3.69 18.43
N THR A 137 9.74 2.63 18.39
CA THR A 137 8.96 2.23 19.59
C THR A 137 9.08 0.75 19.90
N ASP A 138 9.72 0.48 21.04
CA ASP A 138 9.72 -0.75 21.85
C ASP A 138 10.62 -1.92 21.44
N ASP A 139 11.93 -1.72 21.58
CA ASP A 139 12.87 -2.79 22.00
C ASP A 139 13.05 -2.80 23.53
N HIS A 140 11.94 -2.58 24.27
CA HIS A 140 11.88 -2.98 25.68
C HIS A 140 11.19 -4.35 25.73
N PRO A 141 11.96 -5.46 25.72
CA PRO A 141 11.36 -6.73 26.10
C PRO A 141 10.80 -6.56 27.50
N CYS A 142 9.49 -6.79 27.65
CA CYS A 142 8.90 -6.97 28.97
C CYS A 142 9.66 -8.11 29.66
N VAL A 143 10.57 -7.76 30.57
CA VAL A 143 11.14 -8.70 31.52
C VAL A 143 10.04 -8.96 32.56
N ILE A 144 9.54 -10.19 32.57
CA ILE A 144 8.76 -10.75 33.68
C ILE A 144 9.72 -11.02 34.83
#